data_AF-A0A1Q3H5C3-F1
#
_entry.id   AF-A0A1Q3H5C3-F1
#
_cell.length_a   1.000
_cell.length_b   1.000
_cell.length_c   1.000
_cell.angle_alpha   90.00
_cell.angle_beta   90.00
_cell.angle_gamma   90.00
#
_symmetry.space_group_name_H-M   'P 1'
#
loop_
_entity.id
_entity.type
_entity.pdbx_description
1 polymer ?
#
loop_
_entity_poly.entity_id
_entity_poly.type
_entity_poly.pdbx_seq_one_letter_code
_entity_poly.pdbx_strand_id
1 'polypeptide(L)' 'MRAQLRKLSRAPDAGWWVRERVDMVLLAAKGWSAPLIAQHLGCSDKTVRRVLRAFEAKGVEA' A
#
# COMPACT_ATOMS: atom_id res chain seq x y z
N MET A 1 7.44 11.93 -4.22
CA MET A 1 6.69 10.64 -4.14
C MET A 1 6.39 10.18 -2.71
N ARG A 2 7.39 9.80 -1.89
CA ARG A 2 7.16 9.24 -0.52
C ARG A 2 6.43 10.16 0.46
N ALA A 3 6.64 11.48 0.38
CA ALA A 3 6.01 12.45 1.28
C ALA A 3 4.48 12.59 1.07
N GLN A 4 4.01 12.42 -0.16
CA GLN A 4 2.60 12.57 -0.52
C GLN A 4 1.78 11.35 -0.06
N LEU A 5 2.35 10.15 -0.18
CA LEU A 5 1.77 8.91 0.34
C LEU A 5 1.60 8.96 1.87
N ARG A 6 2.61 9.49 2.60
CA ARG A 6 2.50 9.67 4.05
C ARG A 6 1.41 10.65 4.47
N LYS A 7 1.13 11.70 3.68
CA LYS A 7 0.04 12.65 3.95
C LYS A 7 -1.32 11.97 3.77
N LEU A 8 -1.51 11.17 2.73
CA LEU A 8 -2.76 10.45 2.48
C LEU A 8 -3.06 9.40 3.55
N SER A 9 -2.04 8.67 4.03
CA SER A 9 -2.19 7.72 5.16
C SER A 9 -2.59 8.40 6.48
N ARG A 10 -2.26 9.68 6.67
CA ARG A 10 -2.59 10.45 7.88
C ARG A 10 -3.89 11.23 7.80
N ALA A 11 -4.56 11.27 6.64
CA ALA A 11 -5.85 11.93 6.53
C ALA A 11 -6.88 11.22 7.45
N PRO A 12 -7.61 11.95 8.30
CA PRO A 12 -8.55 11.36 9.25
C PRO A 12 -9.69 10.62 8.54
N ASP A 13 -10.03 11.02 7.31
CA ASP A 13 -11.13 10.46 6.51
C ASP A 13 -10.67 9.33 5.58
N ALA A 14 -9.37 9.05 5.53
CA ALA A 14 -8.85 7.90 4.81
C ALA A 14 -9.26 6.64 5.57
N GLY A 15 -10.31 5.99 5.08
CA GLY A 15 -10.78 4.71 5.61
C GLY A 15 -9.63 3.71 5.77
N TRP A 16 -9.74 2.81 6.75
CA TRP A 16 -8.72 1.81 7.10
C TRP A 16 -8.03 1.18 5.88
N TRP A 17 -8.81 0.82 4.86
CA TRP A 17 -8.34 0.23 3.61
C TRP A 17 -7.39 1.12 2.79
N VAL A 18 -7.58 2.44 2.80
CA VAL A 18 -6.70 3.38 2.11
C VAL A 18 -5.33 3.41 2.78
N ARG A 19 -5.30 3.36 4.13
CA ARG A 19 -4.05 3.34 4.90
C ARG A 19 -3.26 2.07 4.63
N GLU A 20 -3.91 0.91 4.69
CA GLU A 20 -3.26 -0.37 4.39
C GLU A 20 -2.70 -0.42 2.96
N ARG A 21 -3.43 0.08 1.95
CA ARG A 21 -2.91 0.13 0.57
C ARG A 21 -1.67 0.99 0.45
N VAL A 22 -1.66 2.15 1.12
CA VAL A 22 -0.50 3.04 1.16
C VAL A 22 0.69 2.34 1.83
N ASP A 23 0.45 1.65 2.94
CA ASP A 23 1.51 0.91 3.63
C ASP A 23 2.06 -0.24 2.79
N MET A 24 1.21 -0.98 2.08
CA MET A 24 1.63 -2.01 1.11
C MET A 24 2.57 -1.42 0.04
N VAL A 25 2.19 -0.29 -0.57
CA VAL A 25 3.01 0.37 -1.60
C VAL A 25 4.32 0.92 -1.02
N LEU A 26 4.28 1.51 0.18
CA LEU A 26 5.48 2.04 0.84
C LEU A 26 6.47 0.95 1.23
N LEU A 27 6.00 -0.21 1.70
CA LEU A 27 6.84 -1.36 2.03
C LEU A 27 7.45 -1.98 0.77
N ALA A 28 6.67 -2.14 -0.30
CA ALA A 28 7.18 -2.59 -1.58
C ALA A 28 8.26 -1.63 -2.14
N ALA A 29 8.04 -0.32 -2.02
CA ALA A 29 9.04 0.70 -2.39
C ALA A 29 10.27 0.76 -1.46
N LYS A 30 10.29 -0.02 -0.37
CA LYS A 30 11.48 -0.28 0.46
C LYS A 30 12.17 -1.61 0.10
N GLY A 31 11.68 -2.31 -0.92
CA GLY A 31 12.21 -3.61 -1.35
C GLY A 31 11.57 -4.82 -0.67
N TRP A 32 10.47 -4.65 0.06
CA TRP A 32 9.79 -5.77 0.68
C TRP A 32 9.03 -6.60 -0.35
N SER A 33 9.06 -7.93 -0.21
CA SER A 33 8.30 -8.84 -1.06
C SER A 33 6.82 -8.91 -0.62
N ALA A 34 5.92 -9.18 -1.56
CA ALA A 34 4.48 -9.26 -1.27
C ALA A 34 4.11 -10.26 -0.14
N PRO A 35 4.74 -11.45 -0.01
CA PRO A 35 4.47 -12.35 1.11
C PRO A 35 4.91 -11.81 2.47
N LEU A 36 6.00 -11.04 2.53
CA LEU A 36 6.46 -10.41 3.78
C LEU A 36 5.55 -9.26 4.20
N ILE A 37 5.09 -8.46 3.23
CA ILE A 37 4.11 -7.39 3.47
C ILE A 37 2.79 -7.98 3.96
N ALA A 38 2.34 -9.06 3.34
CA ALA A 38 1.12 -9.77 3.71
C ALA A 38 1.16 -10.27 5.15
N GLN A 39 2.25 -10.91 5.56
CA GLN A 39 2.46 -11.31 6.95
C GLN A 39 2.53 -10.11 7.90
N HIS A 40 3.22 -9.04 7.51
CA HIS A 40 3.38 -7.85 8.36
C HIS A 40 2.05 -7.13 8.61
N LEU A 41 1.16 -7.10 7.61
CA LEU A 41 -0.14 -6.43 7.69
C LEU A 41 -1.29 -7.37 8.07
N GLY A 42 -1.04 -8.68 8.18
CA GLY A 42 -2.08 -9.68 8.49
C GLY A 42 -3.09 -9.90 7.36
N CYS A 43 -2.69 -9.68 6.11
CA CYS A 43 -3.55 -9.84 4.93
C CYS A 43 -3.02 -10.93 3.96
N SER A 44 -3.76 -11.23 2.90
CA SER A 44 -3.32 -12.21 1.89
C SER A 44 -2.28 -11.62 0.93
N ASP A 45 -1.32 -12.43 0.46
CA ASP A 45 -0.35 -12.00 -0.56
C ASP A 45 -1.03 -11.62 -1.88
N LYS A 46 -2.16 -12.27 -2.21
CA LYS A 46 -3.01 -11.93 -3.36
C LYS A 46 -3.53 -10.49 -3.26
N THR A 47 -3.93 -10.04 -2.05
CA THR A 47 -4.34 -8.65 -1.81
C THR A 47 -3.20 -7.70 -2.10
N VAL A 48 -2.01 -7.97 -1.55
CA VAL A 48 -0.84 -7.13 -1.73
C VAL A 48 -0.48 -7.02 -3.22
N ARG A 49 -0.38 -8.16 -3.93
CA ARG A 49 -0.10 -8.16 -5.38
C ARG A 49 -1.13 -7.36 -6.17
N ARG A 50 -2.42 -7.47 -5.85
CA ARG A 50 -3.49 -6.71 -6.52
C ARG A 50 -3.30 -5.20 -6.32
N VAL A 51 -2.99 -4.78 -5.10
CA VAL A 51 -2.76 -3.36 -4.77
C VAL A 51 -1.52 -2.83 -5.48
N LEU A 52 -0.42 -3.57 -5.45
CA LEU A 52 0.81 -3.18 -6.15
C LEU A 52 0.59 -3.07 -7.67
N ARG A 53 -0.10 -4.03 -8.27
CA ARG A 53 -0.47 -3.97 -9.70
C ARG A 53 -1.37 -2.78 -10.03
N ALA A 54 -2.34 -2.48 -9.18
CA ALA A 54 -3.21 -1.32 -9.36
C ALA A 54 -2.41 -0.01 -9.27
N PHE A 55 -1.46 0.08 -8.34
CA PHE A 55 -0.56 1.22 -8.20
C PHE A 55 0.40 1.37 -9.39
N GLU A 56 0.97 0.27 -9.89
CA GLU A 56 1.79 0.26 -11.12
C GLU A 56 1.00 0.74 -12.35
N ALA A 57 -0.29 0.37 -12.43
CA ALA A 57 -1.13 0.70 -13.58
C ALA A 57 -1.71 2.13 -13.54
N LYS A 58 -2.02 2.67 -12.35
CA LYS A 58 -2.77 3.94 -12.20
C LYS A 58 -2.05 5.02 -11.37
N GLY A 59 -0.90 4.71 -10.78
CA GLY A 59 -0.25 5.63 -9.85
C GLY A 59 -1.08 5.89 -8.59
N VAL A 60 -1.03 7.11 -8.06
CA VAL A 60 -1.59 7.49 -6.74
C VAL A 60 -3.13 7.61 -6.74
N GLU A 61 -3.80 7.48 -7.88
CA GLU A 61 -5.26 7.61 -8.02
C GLU A 61 -6.04 6.27 -7.90
N ALA A 62 -5.39 5.20 -7.40
CA ALA A 62 -5.93 3.82 -7.37
C ALA A 62 -6.73 3.43 -6.10
#